data_AF-A0A1W2FQQ3-F1
#
_entry.id   AF-A0A1W2FQQ3-F1
#
_cell.length_a   1.000
_cell.length_b   1.000
_cell.length_c   1.000
_cell.angle_alpha   90.00
_cell.angle_beta   90.00
_cell.angle_gamma   90.00
#
_symmetry.space_group_name_H-M   'P 1'
#
loop_
_entity.id
_entity.type
_entity.pdbx_description
1 polymer ?
#
loop_
_entity_poly.entity_id
_entity_poly.type
_entity_poly.pdbx_seq_one_letter_code
_entity_poly.pdbx_strand_id
1 'polypeptide(L)'
;MNEDEKAGFLFSWERIVLAARFSSSTKLVAFTMRTFADPDGTRVRPTIARLCVLTDLSYATVRRARQELLRAGLLQLAKRGNRRKHEADEYRLILADDIFDRLKWLTPSEINNATQEINEQRQAAEAARRRPKDQGSPVNPETDQESAAAPEPPIRAHTRPASGVASEPPPTQLDHPTTRTNPAVGTTTHHTRASSNDELPSIDLTADETELNADEIRHRVDALKAQDDVRFSNTRRAARKALGLGQGVTTSPRHREALNRAIYRAYRTEEVTSNAS
;
A
#
# COMPACT_ATOMS: atom_id res chain seq x y z
N MET A 1 0.61 28.27 26.45
CA MET A 1 1.33 26.98 26.37
C MET A 1 2.80 27.30 26.53
N ASN A 2 3.38 26.89 27.65
CA ASN A 2 4.79 27.13 27.98
C ASN A 2 5.69 26.37 26.99
N GLU A 3 6.94 26.78 26.80
CA GLU A 3 7.85 26.11 25.85
C GLU A 3 8.06 24.63 26.18
N ASP A 4 8.10 24.28 27.46
CA ASP A 4 8.19 22.89 27.93
C ASP A 4 6.97 22.05 27.53
N GLU A 5 5.76 22.62 27.59
CA GLU A 5 4.53 21.94 27.18
C GLU A 5 4.51 21.67 25.67
N LYS A 6 5.08 22.58 24.86
CA LYS A 6 5.20 22.40 23.40
C LYS A 6 6.17 21.26 23.07
N ALA A 7 7.32 21.20 23.75
CA ALA A 7 8.27 20.11 23.59
C ALA A 7 7.65 18.76 23.99
N GLY A 8 6.90 18.72 25.10
CA GLY A 8 6.16 17.54 25.52
C GLY A 8 5.11 17.07 24.50
N PHE A 9 4.44 18.00 23.82
CA PHE A 9 3.45 17.68 22.79
C PHE A 9 4.05 16.90 21.61
N LEU A 10 5.14 17.38 21.01
CA LEU A 10 5.76 16.70 19.87
C LEU A 10 6.25 15.31 20.25
N PHE A 11 6.85 15.18 21.44
CA PHE A 11 7.30 13.89 21.94
C PHE A 11 6.14 12.89 22.11
N SER A 12 5.02 13.32 22.70
CA SER A 12 3.82 12.49 22.80
C SER A 12 3.26 12.10 21.43
N TRP A 13 3.22 13.05 20.49
CA TRP A 13 2.75 12.79 19.13
C TRP A 13 3.62 11.73 18.42
N GLU A 14 4.94 11.84 18.49
CA GLU A 14 5.87 10.89 17.89
C GLU A 14 5.72 9.48 18.48
N ARG A 15 5.57 9.39 19.80
CA ARG A 15 5.35 8.10 20.48
C ARG A 15 4.07 7.43 20.02
N ILE A 16 2.99 8.20 19.83
CA ILE A 16 1.72 7.67 19.32
C ILE A 16 1.90 7.17 17.88
N VAL A 17 2.59 7.92 17.01
CA VAL A 17 2.87 7.48 15.64
C VAL A 17 3.72 6.19 15.60
N LEU A 18 4.68 6.04 16.51
CA LEU A 18 5.49 4.82 16.61
C LEU A 18 4.69 3.62 17.09
N ALA A 19 3.84 3.81 18.11
CA ALA A 19 2.99 2.75 18.68
C ALA A 19 1.81 2.37 17.76
N ALA A 20 1.38 3.27 16.88
CA ALA A 20 0.33 3.00 15.91
C ALA A 20 0.69 1.86 14.95
N ARG A 21 -0.31 1.03 14.59
CA ARG A 21 -0.18 -0.02 13.55
C ARG A 21 -0.33 0.53 12.14
N PHE A 22 0.40 1.59 11.83
CA PHE A 22 0.50 2.13 10.48
C PHE A 22 1.47 1.35 9.60
N SER A 23 1.27 1.46 8.28
CA SER A 23 2.26 1.03 7.30
C SER A 23 3.59 1.79 7.47
N SER A 24 4.70 1.18 7.07
CA SER A 24 6.03 1.83 7.11
C SER A 24 6.04 3.14 6.31
N SER A 25 5.38 3.17 5.15
CA SER A 25 5.21 4.38 4.34
C SER A 25 4.46 5.49 5.07
N THR A 26 3.39 5.15 5.80
CA THR A 26 2.61 6.14 6.57
C THR A 26 3.42 6.71 7.73
N LYS A 27 4.18 5.87 8.45
CA LYS A 27 5.11 6.33 9.51
C LYS A 27 6.20 7.24 8.95
N LEU A 28 6.82 6.85 7.83
CA LEU A 28 7.84 7.66 7.17
C LEU A 28 7.28 9.05 6.81
N VAL A 29 6.12 9.11 6.14
CA VAL A 29 5.47 10.38 5.79
C VAL A 29 5.15 11.21 7.04
N ALA A 30 4.66 10.59 8.11
CA ALA A 30 4.36 11.28 9.37
C ALA A 30 5.61 11.96 9.95
N PHE A 31 6.72 11.23 10.07
CA PHE A 31 7.98 11.77 10.56
C PHE A 31 8.58 12.83 9.64
N THR A 32 8.47 12.66 8.33
CA THR A 32 8.88 13.71 7.38
C THR A 32 8.01 14.95 7.50
N MET A 33 6.71 14.83 7.75
CA MET A 33 5.84 16.00 8.00
C MET A 33 6.22 16.72 9.31
N ARG A 34 6.60 15.96 10.35
CA ARG A 34 7.07 16.50 11.63
C ARG A 34 8.29 17.40 11.47
N THR A 35 9.21 17.12 10.55
CA THR A 35 10.39 17.99 10.35
C THR A 35 10.05 19.37 9.77
N PHE A 36 8.83 19.56 9.26
CA PHE A 36 8.30 20.85 8.81
C PHE A 36 7.42 21.56 9.84
N ALA A 37 7.18 20.95 10.99
CA ALA A 37 6.35 21.52 12.03
C ALA A 37 7.15 22.49 12.91
N ASP A 38 6.49 23.57 13.33
CA ASP A 38 6.96 24.38 14.46
C ASP A 38 6.88 23.55 15.77
N PRO A 39 7.56 23.96 16.87
CA PRO A 39 7.53 23.24 18.14
C PRO A 39 6.13 22.99 18.73
N ASP A 40 5.14 23.81 18.35
CA ASP A 40 3.74 23.66 18.76
C ASP A 40 2.90 22.79 17.79
N GLY A 41 3.56 22.15 16.83
CA GLY A 41 2.94 21.33 15.80
C GLY A 41 2.29 22.12 14.65
N THR A 42 2.43 23.44 14.60
CA THR A 42 1.80 24.28 13.57
C THR A 42 2.69 24.45 12.31
N ARG A 43 2.17 25.20 11.33
CA ARG A 43 2.85 25.60 10.09
C ARG A 43 3.43 24.47 9.23
N VAL A 44 2.81 23.29 9.27
CA VAL A 44 3.21 22.14 8.47
C VAL A 44 2.75 22.34 7.02
N ARG A 45 3.64 22.86 6.15
CA ARG A 45 3.33 23.21 4.75
C ARG A 45 4.09 22.41 3.68
N PRO A 46 4.38 21.10 3.83
CA PRO A 46 5.02 20.35 2.77
C PRO A 46 4.03 20.04 1.64
N THR A 47 4.42 20.34 0.40
CA THR A 47 3.67 19.89 -0.78
C THR A 47 3.79 18.37 -0.94
N ILE A 48 2.82 17.73 -1.60
CA ILE A 48 2.91 16.28 -1.89
C ILE A 48 4.17 15.99 -2.71
N ALA A 49 4.50 16.83 -3.71
CA ALA A 49 5.70 16.65 -4.52
C ALA A 49 6.98 16.69 -3.67
N ARG A 50 7.08 17.63 -2.72
CA ARG A 50 8.24 17.70 -1.82
C ARG A 50 8.34 16.46 -0.93
N LEU A 51 7.21 15.98 -0.40
CA LEU A 51 7.18 14.73 0.36
C LEU A 51 7.64 13.55 -0.49
N CYS A 52 7.17 13.42 -1.74
CA CYS A 52 7.61 12.34 -2.64
C CYS A 52 9.13 12.31 -2.79
N VAL A 53 9.75 13.48 -3.01
CA VAL A 53 11.22 13.59 -3.15
C VAL A 53 11.94 13.17 -1.88
N LEU A 54 11.45 13.59 -0.70
CA LEU A 54 12.11 13.31 0.57
C LEU A 54 11.92 11.88 1.06
N THR A 55 10.79 11.26 0.75
CA THR A 55 10.47 9.91 1.21
C THR A 55 10.75 8.83 0.17
N ASP A 56 11.10 9.22 -1.06
CA ASP A 56 11.20 8.33 -2.24
C ASP A 56 9.93 7.47 -2.45
N LEU A 57 8.77 8.10 -2.30
CA LEU A 57 7.47 7.43 -2.44
C LEU A 57 6.69 8.00 -3.63
N SER A 58 5.85 7.15 -4.22
CA SER A 58 4.93 7.60 -5.27
C SER A 58 3.95 8.65 -4.75
N TYR A 59 3.51 9.54 -5.64
CA TYR A 59 2.50 10.55 -5.33
C TYR A 59 1.21 9.96 -4.73
N ALA A 60 0.76 8.82 -5.26
CA ALA A 60 -0.41 8.13 -4.77
C ALA A 60 -0.21 7.60 -3.34
N THR A 61 0.97 7.04 -3.05
CA THR A 61 1.33 6.53 -1.71
C THR A 61 1.36 7.66 -0.69
N VAL A 62 2.07 8.75 -0.97
CA VAL A 62 2.14 9.92 -0.07
C VAL A 62 0.75 10.49 0.19
N ARG A 63 -0.08 10.63 -0.87
CA ARG A 63 -1.46 11.11 -0.73
C ARG A 63 -2.30 10.20 0.17
N ARG A 64 -2.19 8.87 0.03
CA ARG A 64 -2.90 7.89 0.87
C ARG A 64 -2.44 7.96 2.32
N ALA A 65 -1.13 7.92 2.56
CA ALA A 65 -0.52 8.05 3.89
C ALA A 65 -0.99 9.33 4.60
N ARG A 66 -0.96 10.49 3.92
CA ARG A 66 -1.45 11.74 4.51
C ARG A 66 -2.95 11.72 4.84
N GLN A 67 -3.77 11.10 3.99
CA GLN A 67 -5.20 10.95 4.26
C GLN A 67 -5.48 10.00 5.43
N GLU A 68 -4.67 8.95 5.58
CA GLU A 68 -4.73 8.05 6.73
C GLU A 68 -4.44 8.79 8.04
N LEU A 69 -3.41 9.63 8.07
CA LEU A 69 -3.08 10.48 9.21
C LEU A 69 -4.19 11.49 9.57
N LEU A 70 -4.85 12.08 8.56
CA LEU A 70 -6.02 12.95 8.77
C LEU A 70 -7.19 12.17 9.38
N ARG A 71 -7.49 10.97 8.88
CA ARG A 71 -8.58 10.12 9.42
C ARG A 71 -8.30 9.69 10.86
N ALA A 72 -7.05 9.34 11.14
CA ALA A 72 -6.60 8.94 12.47
C ALA A 72 -6.60 10.09 13.49
N GLY A 73 -6.81 11.34 13.08
CA GLY A 73 -6.79 12.48 14.00
C GLY A 73 -5.38 12.88 14.46
N LEU A 74 -4.34 12.52 13.69
CA LEU A 74 -2.95 12.93 13.93
C LEU A 74 -2.55 14.20 13.16
N LEU A 75 -3.33 14.53 12.14
CA LEU A 75 -3.21 15.74 11.35
C LEU A 75 -4.55 16.44 11.26
N GLN A 76 -4.50 17.76 11.19
CA GLN A 76 -5.64 18.61 10.86
C GLN A 76 -5.28 19.52 9.70
N LEU A 77 -6.19 19.71 8.76
CA LEU A 77 -6.04 20.73 7.73
C LEU A 77 -6.39 22.10 8.36
N ALA A 78 -5.38 22.93 8.59
CA ALA A 78 -5.55 24.26 9.20
C ALA A 78 -5.99 25.29 8.16
N LYS A 79 -5.39 25.25 6.96
CA LYS A 79 -5.75 26.14 5.84
C LYS A 79 -5.57 25.42 4.52
N ARG A 80 -6.56 25.55 3.63
CA ARG A 80 -6.47 25.00 2.27
C ARG A 80 -5.62 25.92 1.39
N GLY A 81 -4.68 25.34 0.65
CA GLY A 81 -3.80 26.08 -0.24
C GLY A 81 -4.52 26.56 -1.51
N ASN A 82 -4.11 27.71 -2.04
CA ASN A 82 -4.56 28.19 -3.35
C ASN A 82 -3.74 27.58 -4.49
N ARG A 83 -4.32 26.60 -5.18
CA ARG A 83 -3.69 25.91 -6.32
C ARG A 83 -3.31 26.85 -7.46
N ARG A 84 -4.06 27.93 -7.69
CA ARG A 84 -3.77 28.90 -8.76
C ARG A 84 -2.54 29.74 -8.44
N LYS A 85 -2.20 29.89 -7.16
CA LYS A 85 -1.02 30.63 -6.67
C LYS A 85 0.12 29.71 -6.25
N HIS A 86 0.04 28.42 -6.56
CA HIS A 86 1.01 27.40 -6.10
C HIS A 86 1.19 27.35 -4.57
N GLU A 87 0.18 27.75 -3.80
CA GLU A 87 0.21 27.69 -2.35
C GLU A 87 -0.12 26.25 -1.89
N ALA A 88 0.70 25.74 -0.98
CA ALA A 88 0.49 24.44 -0.35
C ALA A 88 -0.67 24.50 0.66
N ASP A 89 -1.30 23.35 0.90
CA ASP A 89 -2.16 23.18 2.07
C ASP A 89 -1.30 23.30 3.35
N GLU A 90 -1.87 23.95 4.36
CA GLU A 90 -1.27 24.07 5.69
C GLU A 90 -1.95 23.11 6.65
N TYR A 91 -1.14 22.28 7.27
CA TYR A 91 -1.54 21.30 8.25
C TYR A 91 -1.06 21.69 9.64
N ARG A 92 -1.68 21.07 10.64
CA ARG A 92 -1.26 21.09 12.04
C ARG A 92 -1.16 19.66 12.54
N LEU A 93 -0.08 19.34 13.26
CA LEU A 93 0.01 18.12 14.04
C LEU A 93 -0.93 18.27 15.23
N ILE A 94 -1.85 17.33 15.39
CA ILE A 94 -2.81 17.33 16.50
C ILE A 94 -2.87 15.95 17.13
N LEU A 95 -3.41 15.89 18.34
CA LEU A 95 -3.87 14.66 18.97
C LEU A 95 -5.35 14.85 19.21
N ALA A 96 -6.19 14.25 18.37
CA ALA A 96 -7.63 14.30 18.57
C ALA A 96 -8.03 13.59 19.88
N ASP A 97 -9.08 14.05 20.54
CA ASP A 97 -9.51 13.48 21.83
C ASP A 97 -9.92 12.00 21.72
N ASP A 98 -10.46 11.61 20.56
CA ASP A 98 -10.90 10.25 20.23
C ASP A 98 -9.85 9.46 19.43
N ILE A 99 -8.57 9.86 19.49
CA ILE A 99 -7.49 9.22 18.73
C ILE A 99 -7.37 7.72 19.02
N PHE A 100 -7.56 7.32 20.27
CA PHE A 100 -7.44 5.91 20.70
C PHE A 100 -8.58 5.03 20.18
N ASP A 101 -9.75 5.62 19.90
CA ASP A 101 -10.89 4.91 19.33
C ASP A 101 -10.71 4.68 17.81
N ARG A 102 -10.02 5.62 17.14
CA ARG A 102 -9.77 5.58 15.69
C ARG A 102 -8.55 4.76 15.31
N LEU A 103 -7.60 4.62 16.22
CA LEU A 103 -6.27 4.09 15.95
C LEU A 103 -6.08 2.73 16.62
N LYS A 104 -5.71 1.72 15.82
CA LYS A 104 -5.18 0.48 16.38
C LYS A 104 -3.75 0.72 16.85
N TRP A 105 -3.56 0.85 18.15
CA TRP A 105 -2.26 1.05 18.80
C TRP A 105 -1.76 -0.20 19.51
N LEU A 106 -0.44 -0.31 19.62
CA LEU A 106 0.21 -1.33 20.45
C LEU A 106 0.51 -0.73 21.82
N THR A 107 0.13 -1.44 22.87
CA THR A 107 0.53 -1.15 24.23
C THR A 107 2.04 -1.39 24.41
N PRO A 108 2.70 -0.73 25.39
CA PRO A 108 4.12 -0.98 25.67
C PRO A 108 4.45 -2.46 25.91
N SER A 109 3.57 -3.19 26.60
CA SER A 109 3.75 -4.63 26.84
C SER A 109 3.72 -5.45 25.55
N GLU A 110 2.80 -5.15 24.63
CA GLU A 110 2.75 -5.82 23.32
C GLU A 110 4.01 -5.53 22.48
N ILE A 111 4.54 -4.32 22.53
CA ILE A 111 5.79 -3.96 21.85
C ILE A 111 6.97 -4.75 22.43
N ASN A 112 7.07 -4.84 23.75
CA ASN A 112 8.12 -5.58 24.44
C ASN A 112 8.05 -7.07 24.11
N ASN A 113 6.84 -7.66 24.15
CA ASN A 113 6.62 -9.06 23.80
C ASN A 113 7.02 -9.34 22.34
N ALA A 114 6.56 -8.51 21.38
CA ALA A 114 6.93 -8.65 19.98
C ALA A 114 8.44 -8.52 19.75
N THR A 115 9.11 -7.65 20.51
CA THR A 115 10.57 -7.49 20.45
C THR A 115 11.30 -8.73 20.99
N GLN A 116 10.82 -9.28 22.10
CA GLN A 116 11.35 -10.50 22.69
C GLN A 116 11.21 -11.69 21.72
N GLU A 117 10.03 -11.87 21.12
CA GLU A 117 9.78 -12.92 20.14
C GLU A 117 10.75 -12.82 18.93
N ILE A 118 10.97 -11.62 18.38
CA ILE A 118 11.92 -11.41 17.28
C ILE A 118 13.35 -11.76 17.70
N ASN A 119 13.75 -11.39 18.91
CA ASN A 119 15.09 -11.68 19.43
C ASN A 119 15.30 -13.19 19.65
N GLU A 120 14.32 -13.87 20.23
CA GLU A 120 14.35 -15.33 20.43
C GLU A 120 14.43 -16.08 19.08
N GLN A 121 13.64 -15.66 18.08
CA GLN A 121 13.72 -16.22 16.72
C GLN A 121 15.10 -16.01 16.10
N ARG A 122 15.69 -14.82 16.24
CA ARG A 122 17.02 -14.51 15.73
C ARG A 122 18.09 -15.36 16.43
N GLN A 123 18.03 -15.49 17.75
CA GLN A 123 18.95 -16.31 18.54
C GLN A 123 18.84 -17.79 18.16
N ALA A 124 17.62 -18.32 18.00
CA ALA A 124 17.40 -19.70 17.56
C ALA A 124 17.97 -19.95 16.15
N ALA A 125 17.74 -19.02 15.21
CA ALA A 125 18.30 -19.10 13.86
C ALA A 125 19.83 -19.04 13.86
N GLU A 126 20.43 -18.22 14.71
CA GLU A 126 21.89 -18.14 14.86
C GLU A 126 22.48 -19.40 15.52
N ALA A 127 21.83 -19.95 16.55
CA ALA A 127 22.22 -21.21 17.16
C ALA A 127 22.16 -22.38 16.16
N ALA A 128 21.14 -22.40 15.30
CA ALA A 128 21.03 -23.38 14.22
C ALA A 128 22.18 -23.27 13.20
N ARG A 129 22.64 -22.04 12.88
CA ARG A 129 23.80 -21.80 12.01
C ARG A 129 25.13 -22.15 12.66
N ARG A 130 25.25 -21.97 13.98
CA ARG A 130 26.46 -22.25 14.75
C ARG A 130 26.62 -23.71 15.13
N ARG A 131 25.59 -24.56 14.97
CA ARG A 131 25.74 -26.00 15.19
C ARG A 131 26.91 -26.49 14.33
N PRO A 132 28.02 -26.92 14.96
CA PRO A 132 29.20 -27.32 14.22
C PRO A 132 28.79 -28.44 13.27
N LYS A 133 29.25 -28.34 12.02
CA LYS A 133 29.10 -29.37 10.99
C LYS A 133 30.06 -30.53 11.33
N ASP A 134 30.00 -31.00 12.58
CA ASP A 134 30.93 -31.94 13.22
C ASP A 134 30.55 -33.41 13.02
N GLN A 135 29.56 -33.67 12.17
CA GLN A 135 29.37 -35.00 11.62
C GLN A 135 29.72 -34.93 10.15
N GLY A 136 30.94 -35.37 9.88
CA GLY A 136 31.60 -35.31 8.59
C GLY A 136 30.63 -35.60 7.45
N SER A 137 30.57 -34.66 6.50
CA SER A 137 30.55 -35.13 5.12
C SER A 137 31.72 -36.11 5.02
N PRO A 138 31.50 -37.40 4.69
CA PRO A 138 32.59 -38.33 4.51
C PRO A 138 33.57 -37.65 3.57
N VAL A 139 34.75 -37.36 4.10
CA VAL A 139 35.90 -36.98 3.29
C VAL A 139 36.02 -38.12 2.30
N ASN A 140 35.59 -37.89 1.05
CA ASN A 140 35.77 -38.85 -0.01
C ASN A 140 37.29 -38.81 -0.29
N PRO A 141 38.07 -39.81 0.15
CA PRO A 141 39.52 -39.67 0.25
C PRO A 141 40.25 -39.87 -1.08
N GLU A 142 39.58 -39.75 -2.22
CA GLU A 142 40.20 -39.99 -3.53
C GLU A 142 39.67 -38.99 -4.55
N THR A 143 40.39 -37.88 -4.74
CA THR A 143 40.78 -37.38 -6.06
C THR A 143 41.95 -36.41 -5.84
N ASP A 144 43.12 -36.96 -5.51
CA ASP A 144 44.39 -36.31 -5.82
C ASP A 144 44.51 -36.27 -7.34
N GLN A 145 43.94 -35.25 -7.96
CA GLN A 145 44.21 -34.92 -9.36
C GLN A 145 44.77 -33.50 -9.39
N GLU A 146 46.06 -33.44 -9.04
CA GLU A 146 47.11 -32.59 -9.58
C GLU A 146 46.60 -31.50 -10.56
N SER A 147 45.91 -30.49 -10.04
CA SER A 147 45.54 -29.32 -10.82
C SER A 147 46.71 -28.36 -10.74
N ALA A 148 47.58 -28.48 -11.73
CA ALA A 148 48.74 -27.65 -11.96
C ALA A 148 48.45 -26.17 -11.69
N ALA A 149 49.37 -25.55 -10.94
CA ALA A 149 49.37 -24.16 -10.55
C ALA A 149 49.07 -23.22 -11.74
N ALA A 150 47.85 -22.69 -11.77
CA ALA A 150 47.59 -21.45 -12.48
C ALA A 150 48.13 -20.31 -11.61
N PRO A 151 49.03 -19.45 -12.13
CA PRO A 151 49.61 -18.35 -11.37
C PRO A 151 48.51 -17.41 -10.90
N GLU A 152 48.52 -17.09 -9.60
CA GLU A 152 47.61 -16.13 -8.99
C GLU A 152 47.63 -14.80 -9.77
N PRO A 153 46.46 -14.28 -10.21
CA PRO A 153 46.41 -12.93 -10.72
C PRO A 153 46.81 -11.98 -9.59
N PRO A 154 47.75 -11.04 -9.81
CA PRO A 154 48.18 -10.12 -8.78
C PRO A 154 46.98 -9.35 -8.24
N ILE A 155 46.87 -9.33 -6.91
CA ILE A 155 45.89 -8.55 -6.17
C ILE A 155 46.02 -7.10 -6.65
N ARG A 156 45.09 -6.68 -7.52
CA ARG A 156 44.98 -5.29 -7.96
C ARG A 156 44.58 -4.49 -6.73
N ALA A 157 45.55 -3.79 -6.15
CA ALA A 157 45.31 -2.71 -5.21
C ALA A 157 44.23 -1.80 -5.84
N HIS A 158 43.05 -1.76 -5.22
CA HIS A 158 42.01 -0.82 -5.59
C HIS A 158 42.50 0.58 -5.17
N THR A 159 43.30 1.20 -6.04
CA THR A 159 43.63 2.62 -5.96
C THR A 159 42.31 3.37 -5.99
N ARG A 160 41.98 4.04 -4.88
CA ARG A 160 40.85 4.95 -4.75
C ARG A 160 40.88 5.90 -5.96
N PRO A 161 39.87 5.89 -6.86
CA PRO A 161 39.89 6.76 -8.02
C PRO A 161 39.93 8.20 -7.53
N ALA A 162 41.01 8.89 -7.88
CA ALA A 162 41.11 10.32 -7.72
C ALA A 162 39.95 10.95 -8.49
N SER A 163 39.21 11.85 -7.84
CA SER A 163 38.14 12.65 -8.43
C SER A 163 38.66 13.42 -9.65
N GLY A 164 38.49 12.82 -10.83
CA GLY A 164 38.63 13.49 -12.10
C GLY A 164 37.37 14.30 -12.37
N VAL A 165 37.55 15.62 -12.42
CA VAL A 165 36.57 16.59 -12.92
C VAL A 165 36.35 16.27 -14.41
N ALA A 166 35.32 15.52 -14.73
CA ALA A 166 34.91 15.28 -16.11
C ALA A 166 33.91 16.36 -16.53
N SER A 167 34.33 17.15 -17.50
CA SER A 167 33.52 18.11 -18.23
C SER A 167 32.26 17.46 -18.79
N GLU A 168 31.14 18.14 -18.56
CA GLU A 168 29.80 17.84 -19.03
C GLU A 168 29.74 17.91 -20.58
N PRO A 169 29.35 16.84 -21.30
CA PRO A 169 29.05 16.94 -22.72
C PRO A 169 27.64 17.54 -22.94
N PRO A 170 27.42 18.26 -24.06
CA PRO A 170 26.15 18.93 -24.33
C PRO A 170 25.01 17.93 -24.61
N PRO A 171 23.75 18.30 -24.31
CA PRO A 171 22.60 17.42 -24.49
C PRO A 171 22.27 17.22 -25.99
N THR A 172 22.40 15.98 -26.44
CA THR A 172 21.88 15.51 -27.74
C THR A 172 20.35 15.41 -27.65
N GLN A 173 19.65 16.20 -28.46
CA GLN A 173 18.21 16.08 -28.71
C GLN A 173 17.92 14.76 -29.40
N LEU A 174 17.01 13.95 -28.84
CA LEU A 174 16.43 12.77 -29.48
C LEU A 174 14.92 12.96 -29.59
N ASP A 175 14.50 13.40 -30.77
CA ASP A 175 13.13 13.31 -31.26
C ASP A 175 12.90 11.92 -31.83
N HIS A 176 12.07 11.08 -31.21
CA HIS A 176 11.32 10.02 -31.91
C HIS A 176 10.03 9.64 -31.16
N PRO A 177 8.85 9.69 -31.82
CA PRO A 177 7.63 9.11 -31.30
C PRO A 177 7.57 7.60 -31.64
N THR A 178 7.67 6.72 -30.65
CA THR A 178 7.42 5.29 -30.85
C THR A 178 5.96 4.96 -30.53
N THR A 179 5.19 4.76 -31.59
CA THR A 179 3.86 4.12 -31.57
C THR A 179 4.00 2.69 -31.02
N ARG A 180 3.45 2.43 -29.84
CA ARG A 180 3.48 1.09 -29.21
C ARG A 180 2.17 0.36 -29.48
N THR A 181 2.23 -0.61 -30.38
CA THR A 181 1.19 -1.59 -30.67
C THR A 181 1.17 -2.66 -29.57
N ASN A 182 0.01 -2.91 -28.96
CA ASN A 182 -0.21 -3.95 -27.96
C ASN A 182 -0.35 -5.33 -28.62
N PRO A 183 0.38 -6.37 -28.18
CA PRO A 183 0.01 -7.75 -28.44
C PRO A 183 -0.89 -8.30 -27.31
N ALA A 184 -2.01 -8.89 -27.73
CA ALA A 184 -2.86 -9.75 -26.92
C ALA A 184 -2.19 -11.12 -26.79
N VAL A 185 -2.02 -11.64 -25.57
CA VAL A 185 -1.83 -13.08 -25.32
C VAL A 185 -2.53 -13.42 -24.00
N GLY A 186 -3.49 -14.33 -24.08
CA GLY A 186 -4.17 -14.92 -22.94
C GLY A 186 -3.34 -16.01 -22.28
N THR A 187 -3.55 -16.19 -20.99
CA THR A 187 -3.22 -17.43 -20.30
C THR A 187 -4.20 -17.58 -19.15
N THR A 188 -5.16 -18.49 -19.32
CA THR A 188 -6.13 -18.87 -18.30
C THR A 188 -5.49 -19.93 -17.42
N THR A 189 -5.17 -19.56 -16.18
CA THR A 189 -4.74 -20.50 -15.14
C THR A 189 -5.94 -20.82 -14.26
N HIS A 190 -6.41 -22.08 -14.33
CA HIS A 190 -7.42 -22.62 -13.43
C HIS A 190 -6.80 -22.92 -12.05
N HIS A 191 -7.20 -22.18 -11.02
CA HIS A 191 -6.98 -22.57 -9.63
C HIS A 191 -8.31 -22.98 -9.00
N THR A 192 -8.54 -24.29 -8.93
CA THR A 192 -9.56 -24.89 -8.08
C THR A 192 -9.06 -24.78 -6.63
N ARG A 193 -9.71 -23.92 -5.82
CA ARG A 193 -9.43 -23.80 -4.39
C ARG A 193 -10.67 -24.24 -3.60
N ALA A 194 -10.43 -25.19 -2.69
CA ALA A 194 -11.41 -25.83 -1.83
C ALA A 194 -12.13 -24.84 -0.90
N SER A 195 -13.46 -25.00 -0.83
CA SER A 195 -14.39 -24.32 0.07
C SER A 195 -14.08 -24.57 1.54
N SER A 196 -13.90 -23.49 2.28
CA SER A 196 -14.18 -23.42 3.71
C SER A 196 -15.45 -22.59 3.88
N ASN A 197 -16.53 -23.21 4.36
CA ASN A 197 -17.81 -22.57 4.66
C ASN A 197 -17.64 -21.60 5.84
N ASP A 198 -17.53 -20.31 5.55
CA ASP A 198 -17.91 -19.24 6.47
C ASP A 198 -19.35 -18.85 6.13
N GLU A 199 -20.24 -18.91 7.12
CA GLU A 199 -21.64 -18.50 7.01
C GLU A 199 -21.73 -17.00 6.67
N LEU A 200 -21.91 -16.71 5.38
CA LEU A 200 -22.28 -15.38 4.90
C LEU A 200 -23.74 -15.08 5.30
N PRO A 201 -24.06 -13.82 5.63
CA PRO A 201 -25.42 -13.41 5.94
C PRO A 201 -26.32 -13.68 4.73
N SER A 202 -27.41 -14.43 4.96
CA SER A 202 -28.45 -14.68 3.97
C SER A 202 -29.05 -13.34 3.52
N ILE A 203 -28.76 -12.94 2.28
CA ILE A 203 -29.27 -11.70 1.70
C ILE A 203 -30.72 -11.95 1.28
N ASP A 204 -31.67 -11.21 1.86
CA ASP A 204 -33.05 -11.22 1.40
C ASP A 204 -33.16 -10.45 0.07
N LEU A 205 -33.35 -11.21 -1.01
CA LEU A 205 -33.44 -10.74 -2.39
C LEU A 205 -34.88 -10.48 -2.84
N THR A 206 -35.85 -10.51 -1.92
CA THR A 206 -37.28 -10.29 -2.23
C THR A 206 -37.69 -8.82 -2.31
N ALA A 207 -36.90 -7.89 -1.78
CA ALA A 207 -37.21 -6.44 -1.78
C ALA A 207 -37.44 -5.85 -3.19
N ASP A 208 -38.41 -4.94 -3.30
CA ASP A 208 -38.70 -4.18 -4.52
C ASP A 208 -37.51 -3.26 -4.86
N GLU A 209 -37.10 -3.25 -6.13
CA GLU A 209 -35.92 -2.52 -6.61
C GLU A 209 -36.05 -1.00 -6.51
N THR A 210 -37.29 -0.52 -6.42
CA THR A 210 -37.60 0.90 -6.32
C THR A 210 -37.35 1.46 -4.92
N GLU A 211 -37.24 0.60 -3.91
CA GLU A 211 -37.11 1.00 -2.51
C GLU A 211 -35.65 1.01 -2.01
N LEU A 212 -34.73 0.33 -2.69
CA LEU A 212 -33.34 0.25 -2.26
C LEU A 212 -32.58 1.56 -2.51
N ASN A 213 -31.96 2.10 -1.45
CA ASN A 213 -31.10 3.28 -1.53
C ASN A 213 -29.77 2.95 -2.24
N ALA A 214 -29.14 3.94 -2.86
CA ALA A 214 -27.87 3.81 -3.58
C ALA A 214 -26.70 3.27 -2.73
N ASP A 215 -26.74 3.43 -1.40
CA ASP A 215 -25.76 2.84 -0.49
C ASP A 215 -26.01 1.34 -0.27
N GLU A 216 -27.26 0.91 -0.16
CA GLU A 216 -27.64 -0.50 -0.01
C GLU A 216 -27.32 -1.30 -1.28
N ILE A 217 -27.59 -0.71 -2.45
CA ILE A 217 -27.24 -1.31 -3.75
C ILE A 217 -25.72 -1.46 -3.85
N ARG A 218 -24.94 -0.48 -3.37
CA ARG A 218 -23.48 -0.59 -3.32
C ARG A 218 -23.03 -1.75 -2.44
N HIS A 219 -23.59 -1.87 -1.23
CA HIS A 219 -23.25 -2.95 -0.31
C HIS A 219 -23.60 -4.33 -0.90
N ARG A 220 -24.77 -4.49 -1.52
CA ARG A 220 -25.18 -5.75 -2.17
C ARG A 220 -24.26 -6.12 -3.35
N VAL A 221 -23.87 -5.14 -4.17
CA VAL A 221 -22.92 -5.35 -5.28
C VAL A 221 -21.54 -5.78 -4.76
N ASP A 222 -21.06 -5.20 -3.66
CA ASP A 222 -19.79 -5.61 -3.04
C ASP A 222 -19.87 -7.02 -2.44
N ALA A 223 -21.01 -7.41 -1.85
CA ALA A 223 -21.25 -8.76 -1.36
C ALA A 223 -21.29 -9.81 -2.49
N LEU A 224 -21.98 -9.52 -3.60
CA LEU A 224 -22.00 -10.39 -4.78
C LEU A 224 -20.60 -10.61 -5.37
N LYS A 225 -19.78 -9.57 -5.39
CA LYS A 225 -18.39 -9.68 -5.82
C LYS A 225 -17.57 -10.59 -4.90
N ALA A 226 -17.80 -10.53 -3.59
CA ALA A 226 -17.11 -11.38 -2.64
C ALA A 226 -17.53 -12.85 -2.76
N GLN A 227 -18.79 -13.11 -3.09
CA GLN A 227 -19.34 -14.46 -3.25
C GLN A 227 -18.82 -15.18 -4.52
N ASP A 228 -18.83 -14.49 -5.67
CA ASP A 228 -18.36 -15.05 -6.94
C ASP A 228 -17.79 -13.96 -7.85
N ASP A 229 -16.47 -13.73 -7.75
CA ASP A 229 -15.78 -12.68 -8.51
C ASP A 229 -15.80 -12.92 -10.03
N VAL A 230 -15.82 -14.19 -10.46
CA VAL A 230 -15.82 -14.55 -11.89
C VAL A 230 -17.17 -14.21 -12.51
N ARG A 231 -18.26 -14.67 -11.90
CA ARG A 231 -19.62 -14.32 -12.33
C ARG A 231 -19.82 -12.81 -12.25
N PHE A 232 -19.33 -12.16 -11.20
CA PHE A 232 -19.47 -10.71 -11.02
C PHE A 232 -18.79 -9.93 -12.14
N SER A 233 -17.59 -10.35 -12.52
CA SER A 233 -16.84 -9.75 -13.61
C SER A 233 -17.60 -9.87 -14.95
N ASN A 234 -18.19 -11.03 -15.24
CA ASN A 234 -18.98 -11.27 -16.43
C ASN A 234 -20.26 -10.41 -16.45
N THR A 235 -21.02 -10.40 -15.36
CA THR A 235 -22.25 -9.61 -15.22
C THR A 235 -21.96 -8.11 -15.32
N ARG A 236 -20.87 -7.65 -14.69
CA ARG A 236 -20.42 -6.26 -14.80
C ARG A 236 -20.03 -5.89 -16.23
N ARG A 237 -19.39 -6.79 -16.97
CA ARG A 237 -19.04 -6.56 -18.38
C ARG A 237 -20.30 -6.44 -19.24
N ALA A 238 -21.28 -7.31 -19.03
CA ALA A 238 -22.57 -7.25 -19.73
C ALA A 238 -23.34 -5.96 -19.40
N ALA A 239 -23.43 -5.59 -18.12
CA ALA A 239 -24.09 -4.36 -17.67
C ALA A 239 -23.43 -3.10 -18.26
N ARG A 240 -22.09 -3.06 -18.33
CA ARG A 240 -21.37 -1.95 -19.00
C ARG A 240 -21.71 -1.87 -20.48
N LYS A 241 -21.76 -3.00 -21.17
CA LYS A 241 -22.10 -3.07 -22.60
C LYS A 241 -23.53 -2.56 -22.83
N ALA A 242 -24.49 -2.97 -21.99
CA ALA A 242 -25.87 -2.50 -22.06
C ALA A 242 -26.01 -0.99 -21.85
N LEU A 243 -25.16 -0.40 -21.01
CA LEU A 243 -25.13 1.05 -20.75
C LEU A 243 -24.28 1.86 -21.75
N GLY A 244 -23.72 1.22 -22.79
CA GLY A 244 -22.84 1.90 -23.76
C GLY A 244 -21.51 2.39 -23.16
N LEU A 245 -21.09 1.85 -22.02
CA LEU A 245 -19.87 2.26 -21.33
C LEU A 245 -18.65 1.51 -21.88
N GLY A 246 -17.84 2.20 -22.69
CA GLY A 246 -16.59 1.66 -23.25
C GLY A 246 -15.61 1.14 -22.18
N GLN A 247 -14.70 0.25 -22.57
CA GLN A 247 -13.64 -0.22 -21.67
C GLN A 247 -12.72 0.95 -21.28
N GLY A 248 -12.34 1.04 -20.01
CA GLY A 248 -11.44 2.10 -19.51
C GLY A 248 -12.08 3.46 -19.20
N VAL A 249 -13.36 3.67 -19.51
CA VAL A 249 -14.04 4.93 -19.18
C VAL A 249 -14.28 5.03 -17.67
N THR A 250 -13.72 6.08 -17.06
CA THR A 250 -14.01 6.45 -15.67
C THR A 250 -15.48 6.85 -15.59
N THR A 251 -16.26 6.08 -14.82
CA THR A 251 -17.69 6.36 -14.69
C THR A 251 -17.88 7.55 -13.76
N SER A 252 -18.63 8.55 -14.23
CA SER A 252 -19.16 9.62 -13.37
C SER A 252 -19.98 9.01 -12.22
N PRO A 253 -20.19 9.72 -11.10
CA PRO A 253 -20.99 9.20 -9.99
C PRO A 253 -22.36 8.67 -10.41
N ARG A 254 -23.05 9.37 -11.32
CA ARG A 254 -24.34 8.95 -11.89
C ARG A 254 -24.22 7.65 -12.70
N HIS A 255 -23.18 7.52 -13.54
CA HIS A 255 -22.94 6.28 -14.29
C HIS A 255 -22.55 5.11 -13.38
N ARG A 256 -21.88 5.36 -12.26
CA ARG A 256 -21.55 4.32 -11.28
C ARG A 256 -22.79 3.78 -10.60
N GLU A 257 -23.73 4.65 -10.22
CA GLU A 257 -25.00 4.22 -9.64
C GLU A 257 -25.83 3.40 -10.65
N ALA A 258 -25.98 3.89 -11.88
CA ALA A 258 -26.67 3.16 -12.94
C ALA A 258 -26.04 1.78 -13.22
N LEU A 259 -24.71 1.70 -13.23
CA LEU A 259 -24.00 0.44 -13.40
C LEU A 259 -24.25 -0.53 -12.24
N ASN A 260 -24.23 -0.05 -10.98
CA ASN A 260 -24.49 -0.90 -9.82
C ASN A 260 -25.93 -1.45 -9.82
N ARG A 261 -26.92 -0.61 -10.18
CA ARG A 261 -28.31 -1.06 -10.36
C ARG A 261 -28.44 -2.12 -11.45
N ALA A 262 -27.77 -1.94 -12.58
CA ALA A 262 -27.79 -2.90 -13.68
C ALA A 262 -27.14 -4.25 -13.32
N ILE A 263 -26.03 -4.22 -12.57
CA ILE A 263 -25.37 -5.45 -12.06
C ILE A 263 -26.34 -6.21 -11.14
N TYR A 264 -26.95 -5.51 -10.18
CA TYR A 264 -27.87 -6.12 -9.23
C TYR A 264 -29.08 -6.78 -9.92
N ARG A 265 -29.68 -6.09 -10.91
CA ARG A 265 -30.79 -6.63 -11.73
C ARG A 265 -30.44 -7.94 -12.43
N ALA A 266 -29.30 -7.98 -13.11
CA ALA A 266 -28.89 -9.15 -13.87
C ALA A 266 -28.67 -10.39 -12.97
N TYR A 267 -28.11 -10.17 -11.77
CA TYR A 267 -27.97 -11.25 -10.77
C TYR A 267 -29.32 -11.79 -10.31
N ARG A 268 -30.27 -10.90 -9.99
CA ARG A 268 -31.60 -11.29 -9.54
C ARG A 268 -32.35 -12.09 -10.60
N THR A 269 -32.28 -11.67 -11.86
CA THR A 269 -32.95 -12.39 -12.96
C THR A 269 -32.39 -13.81 -13.14
N GLU A 270 -31.08 -13.99 -13.00
CA GLU A 270 -30.45 -15.31 -13.13
C GLU A 270 -30.87 -16.24 -11.98
N GLU A 271 -30.96 -15.76 -10.75
CA GLU A 271 -31.41 -16.58 -9.62
C GLU A 271 -32.88 -17.02 -9.73
N VAL A 272 -33.76 -16.13 -10.20
CA VAL A 272 -35.16 -16.49 -10.45
C VAL A 272 -35.25 -17.57 -11.52
N THR A 273 -34.44 -17.51 -12.58
CA THR A 273 -34.41 -18.55 -13.62
C THR A 273 -33.81 -19.87 -13.13
N SER A 274 -32.79 -19.82 -12.27
CA SER A 274 -32.17 -21.03 -11.69
C SER A 274 -33.08 -21.73 -10.69
N ASN A 275 -33.92 -21.00 -9.95
CA ASN A 275 -34.88 -21.58 -9.00
C ASN A 275 -36.16 -22.12 -9.68
N ALA A 276 -36.44 -21.70 -10.92
CA ALA A 276 -37.62 -22.12 -11.66
C ALA A 276 -37.39 -23.36 -12.54
N SER A 277 -36.13 -23.83 -12.68
CA SER A 277 -35.75 -25.01 -13.47
C SER A 277 -35.50 -26.21 -12.57
#